data_AF-A0A1F2QGH9-F1
#
_entry.id   AF-A0A1F2QGH9-F1
#
_cell.length_a   1.000
_cell.length_b   1.000
_cell.length_c   1.000
_cell.angle_alpha   90.00
_cell.angle_beta   90.00
_cell.angle_gamma   90.00
#
_symmetry.space_group_name_H-M   'P 1'
#
loop_
_entity.id
_entity.type
_entity.pdbx_description
1 polymer ?
#
loop_
_entity_poly.entity_id
_entity_poly.type
_entity_poly.pdbx_seq_one_letter_code
_entity_poly.pdbx_strand_id
1 'polypeptide(L)'
;MKKAHALLVVAVFVLGVAIGVAASATKRTDPMMYTGKSPKDAALGLLPAALSQAGKGSWENIAVGRVYYLMGDKVEGQGIFDRVVATKVKADDWMRMGRVYLEANEWDKAKAAFDKALALDPKDEGNLTEIGAWYNLNADRQTAEELFTRAFKTKPDEIWYTINAAGSYVGVKPQ
;
A
#
# COMPACT_ATOMS: atom_id res chain seq x y z
N MET A 1 -32.04 -44.26 -18.33
CA MET A 1 -30.79 -43.87 -17.65
C MET A 1 -30.24 -42.61 -18.30
N LYS A 2 -30.19 -41.48 -17.59
CA LYS A 2 -29.25 -40.36 -17.73
C LYS A 2 -29.57 -39.35 -16.63
N LYS A 3 -28.74 -39.34 -15.57
CA LYS A 3 -28.82 -38.39 -14.46
C LYS A 3 -28.24 -37.06 -14.94
N ALA A 4 -29.04 -36.01 -15.04
CA ALA A 4 -28.56 -34.65 -15.23
C ALA A 4 -28.17 -34.09 -13.85
N HIS A 5 -26.87 -34.06 -13.57
CA HIS A 5 -26.31 -33.28 -12.48
C HIS A 5 -26.11 -31.86 -13.00
N ALA A 6 -26.98 -30.93 -12.63
CA ALA A 6 -26.71 -29.51 -12.80
C ALA A 6 -25.93 -29.04 -11.57
N LEU A 7 -24.69 -28.62 -11.81
CA LEU A 7 -23.79 -28.06 -10.81
C LEU A 7 -24.43 -26.85 -10.13
N LEU A 8 -24.48 -26.90 -8.79
CA LEU A 8 -24.71 -25.74 -7.95
C LEU A 8 -23.47 -24.84 -8.03
N VAL A 9 -23.53 -23.75 -8.80
CA VAL A 9 -22.50 -22.71 -8.75
C VAL A 9 -22.72 -21.94 -7.45
N VAL A 10 -21.97 -22.32 -6.41
CA VAL A 10 -21.84 -21.50 -5.20
C VAL A 10 -20.93 -20.33 -5.58
N ALA A 11 -21.53 -19.24 -6.04
CA ALA A 11 -20.84 -17.96 -6.14
C ALA A 11 -20.55 -17.47 -4.72
N VAL A 12 -19.33 -17.70 -4.23
CA VAL A 12 -18.86 -17.14 -2.97
C VAL A 12 -18.67 -15.63 -3.18
N PHE A 13 -19.71 -14.84 -2.89
CA PHE A 13 -19.60 -13.40 -2.75
C PHE A 13 -18.93 -13.08 -1.40
N VAL A 14 -17.60 -13.01 -1.35
CA VAL A 14 -16.91 -12.25 -0.28
C VAL A 14 -16.80 -10.79 -0.73
N LEU A 15 -17.93 -10.09 -0.77
CA LEU A 15 -17.99 -8.63 -0.95
C LEU A 15 -18.94 -8.01 0.08
N GLY A 16 -19.00 -8.63 1.27
CA GLY A 16 -20.18 -8.60 2.13
C GLY A 16 -20.33 -7.44 3.11
N VAL A 17 -19.34 -6.57 3.36
CA VAL A 17 -19.50 -5.55 4.42
C VAL A 17 -19.17 -4.13 3.96
N ALA A 18 -18.13 -3.92 3.15
CA ALA A 18 -17.68 -2.56 2.85
C ALA A 18 -18.56 -1.76 1.87
N ILE A 19 -19.24 -2.42 0.92
CA ILE A 19 -20.03 -1.70 -0.12
C ILE A 19 -21.35 -1.16 0.45
N GLY A 20 -21.98 -1.90 1.36
CA GLY A 20 -23.25 -1.47 1.97
C GLY A 20 -23.07 -0.31 2.95
N VAL A 21 -22.00 -0.32 3.74
CA VAL A 21 -21.74 0.72 4.76
C VAL A 21 -21.23 2.02 4.14
N ALA A 22 -20.43 1.96 3.06
CA ALA A 22 -19.89 3.16 2.41
C ALA A 22 -20.96 4.02 1.70
N ALA A 23 -22.03 3.41 1.17
CA ALA A 23 -23.14 4.14 0.56
C ALA A 23 -23.99 4.91 1.58
N SER A 24 -23.96 4.53 2.86
CA SER A 24 -24.67 5.18 3.97
C SER A 24 -23.76 5.97 4.93
N ALA A 25 -22.43 5.91 4.76
CA ALA A 25 -21.49 6.57 5.65
C ALA A 25 -21.40 8.08 5.36
N THR A 26 -21.77 8.89 6.35
CA THR A 26 -21.64 10.36 6.26
C THR A 26 -20.17 10.75 6.10
N LYS A 27 -19.88 11.80 5.32
CA LYS A 27 -18.53 12.39 5.26
C LYS A 27 -18.10 13.05 6.58
N ARG A 28 -19.01 13.24 7.52
CA ARG A 28 -18.74 13.94 8.78
C ARG A 28 -18.12 12.99 9.78
N THR A 29 -17.00 13.41 10.36
CA THR A 29 -16.44 12.77 11.55
C THR A 29 -17.15 13.31 12.80
N ASP A 30 -17.49 12.44 13.75
CA ASP A 30 -18.15 12.80 15.00
C ASP A 30 -17.41 12.21 16.21
N PRO A 31 -17.26 12.95 17.34
CA PRO A 31 -16.67 12.43 18.56
C PRO A 31 -17.22 11.09 19.05
N MET A 32 -18.50 10.79 18.81
CA MET A 32 -19.12 9.51 19.18
C MET A 32 -18.50 8.30 18.45
N MET A 33 -17.78 8.55 17.35
CA MET A 33 -17.11 7.50 16.58
C MET A 33 -15.92 6.91 17.33
N TYR A 34 -15.29 7.66 18.24
CA TYR A 34 -14.05 7.25 18.92
C TYR A 34 -14.02 7.45 20.45
N THR A 35 -14.85 8.34 21.00
CA THR A 35 -14.82 8.68 22.43
C THR A 35 -15.13 7.46 23.29
N GLY A 36 -14.22 7.11 24.21
CA GLY A 36 -14.38 6.00 25.16
C GLY A 36 -14.27 4.60 24.56
N LYS A 37 -13.90 4.48 23.28
CA LYS A 37 -13.77 3.19 22.58
C LYS A 37 -12.35 2.63 22.66
N SER A 38 -12.21 1.32 22.44
CA SER A 38 -10.89 0.72 22.22
C SER A 38 -10.23 1.31 20.97
N PRO A 39 -8.89 1.26 20.83
CA PRO A 39 -8.22 1.77 19.63
C PRO A 39 -8.76 1.17 18.34
N LYS A 40 -9.07 -0.13 18.34
CA LYS A 40 -9.63 -0.84 17.18
C LYS A 40 -11.03 -0.34 16.86
N ASP A 41 -11.91 -0.22 17.84
CA ASP A 41 -13.29 0.22 17.64
C ASP A 41 -13.39 1.71 17.26
N ALA A 42 -12.47 2.54 17.79
CA ALA A 42 -12.32 3.92 17.38
C ALA A 42 -11.93 4.03 15.90
N ALA A 43 -10.93 3.24 15.47
CA ALA A 43 -10.52 3.18 14.06
C ALA A 43 -11.69 2.72 13.16
N LEU A 44 -12.35 1.61 13.51
CA LEU A 44 -13.50 1.10 12.75
C LEU A 44 -14.68 2.08 12.73
N GLY A 45 -14.85 2.90 13.76
CA GLY A 45 -15.84 3.99 13.78
C GLY A 45 -15.52 5.14 12.81
N LEU A 46 -14.24 5.42 12.57
CA LEU A 46 -13.76 6.55 11.77
C LEU A 46 -13.54 6.20 10.29
N LEU A 47 -13.09 4.98 10.00
CA LEU A 47 -12.66 4.56 8.66
C LEU A 47 -13.77 4.63 7.59
N PRO A 48 -15.06 4.37 7.87
CA PRO A 48 -16.12 4.57 6.89
C PRO A 48 -16.26 6.04 6.46
N ALA A 49 -16.15 6.98 7.39
CA ALA A 49 -16.16 8.41 7.07
C ALA A 49 -14.93 8.81 6.26
N ALA A 50 -13.75 8.31 6.62
CA ALA A 50 -12.51 8.53 5.86
C ALA A 50 -12.59 7.99 4.43
N LEU A 51 -13.19 6.81 4.23
CA LEU A 51 -13.42 6.24 2.89
C LEU A 51 -14.39 7.10 2.07
N SER A 52 -15.46 7.60 2.70
CA SER A 52 -16.41 8.53 2.08
C SER A 52 -15.76 9.88 1.71
N GLN A 53 -14.85 10.38 2.54
CA GLN A 53 -14.05 11.59 2.30
C GLN A 53 -13.05 11.39 1.15
N ALA A 54 -12.35 10.25 1.12
CA ALA A 54 -11.36 9.90 0.10
C ALA A 54 -11.93 9.87 -1.32
N GLY A 55 -13.21 9.49 -1.47
CA GLY A 55 -13.88 9.43 -2.76
C GLY A 55 -13.11 8.55 -3.76
N LYS A 56 -12.72 9.13 -4.91
CA LYS A 56 -11.98 8.43 -5.97
C LYS A 56 -10.46 8.64 -5.91
N GLY A 57 -9.94 9.34 -4.90
CA GLY A 57 -8.50 9.64 -4.80
C GLY A 57 -7.69 8.40 -4.44
N SER A 58 -6.70 8.03 -5.27
CA SER A 58 -5.90 6.82 -5.04
C SER A 58 -5.05 6.93 -3.77
N TRP A 59 -4.43 8.09 -3.55
CA TRP A 59 -3.61 8.33 -2.36
C TRP A 59 -4.44 8.24 -1.07
N GLU A 60 -5.57 8.93 -1.00
CA GLU A 60 -6.43 8.93 0.17
C GLU A 60 -6.98 7.53 0.44
N ASN A 61 -7.37 6.80 -0.60
CA ASN A 61 -7.80 5.40 -0.46
C ASN A 61 -6.66 4.50 0.03
N ILE A 62 -5.43 4.65 -0.47
CA ILE A 62 -4.27 3.90 0.05
C ILE A 62 -4.01 4.25 1.52
N ALA A 63 -4.21 5.50 1.95
CA ALA A 63 -4.08 5.90 3.35
C ALA A 63 -5.14 5.22 4.25
N VAL A 64 -6.39 5.11 3.78
CA VAL A 64 -7.43 4.33 4.49
C VAL A 64 -7.05 2.85 4.53
N GLY A 65 -6.62 2.29 3.38
CA GLY A 65 -6.16 0.91 3.28
C GLY A 65 -5.00 0.59 4.21
N ARG A 66 -4.03 1.51 4.34
CA ARG A 66 -2.91 1.43 5.30
C ARG A 66 -3.39 1.22 6.72
N VAL A 67 -4.40 1.99 7.16
CA VAL A 67 -4.90 1.86 8.53
C VAL A 67 -5.54 0.49 8.74
N TYR A 68 -6.43 0.04 7.85
CA TYR A 68 -7.02 -1.30 7.92
C TYR A 68 -5.93 -2.39 7.94
N TYR A 69 -4.94 -2.28 7.05
CA TYR A 69 -3.88 -3.26 6.92
C TYR A 69 -3.04 -3.39 8.19
N LEU A 70 -2.60 -2.25 8.75
CA LEU A 70 -1.71 -2.21 9.91
C LEU A 70 -2.43 -2.48 11.24
N MET A 71 -3.76 -2.25 11.32
CA MET A 71 -4.56 -2.65 12.49
C MET A 71 -4.89 -4.16 12.51
N GLY A 72 -4.32 -4.94 11.58
CA GLY A 72 -4.48 -6.38 11.47
C GLY A 72 -5.64 -6.83 10.57
N ASP A 73 -6.46 -5.90 10.08
CA ASP A 73 -7.54 -6.18 9.15
C ASP A 73 -7.02 -6.18 7.69
N LYS A 74 -6.10 -7.11 7.44
CA LYS A 74 -5.33 -7.17 6.19
C LYS A 74 -6.20 -7.46 4.98
N VAL A 75 -7.31 -8.17 5.14
CA VAL A 75 -8.25 -8.48 4.05
C VAL A 75 -8.90 -7.19 3.54
N GLU A 76 -9.42 -6.37 4.44
CA GLU A 76 -10.07 -5.11 4.13
C GLU A 76 -9.06 -4.10 3.55
N GLY A 77 -7.87 -4.00 4.15
CA GLY A 77 -6.79 -3.17 3.64
C GLY A 77 -6.37 -3.57 2.22
N GLN A 78 -6.17 -4.87 1.99
CA GLN A 78 -5.85 -5.41 0.66
C GLN A 78 -6.97 -5.13 -0.34
N GLY A 79 -8.24 -5.33 0.04
CA GLY A 79 -9.38 -5.04 -0.82
C GLY A 79 -9.48 -3.57 -1.22
N ILE A 80 -9.01 -2.64 -0.39
CA ILE A 80 -8.88 -1.23 -0.77
C ILE A 80 -7.76 -1.04 -1.81
N PHE A 81 -6.60 -1.64 -1.60
CA PHE A 81 -5.50 -1.63 -2.58
C PHE A 81 -5.93 -2.22 -3.92
N ASP A 82 -6.63 -3.35 -3.90
CA ASP A 82 -7.15 -4.03 -5.09
C ASP A 82 -8.10 -3.14 -5.91
N ARG A 83 -8.91 -2.32 -5.23
CA ARG A 83 -9.76 -1.32 -5.90
C ARG A 83 -8.96 -0.17 -6.50
N VAL A 84 -7.92 0.30 -5.81
CA VAL A 84 -7.03 1.34 -6.36
C VAL A 84 -6.35 0.82 -7.63
N VAL A 85 -5.85 -0.41 -7.60
CA VAL A 85 -5.14 -1.00 -8.75
C VAL A 85 -6.05 -1.33 -9.94
N ALA A 86 -7.36 -1.44 -9.72
CA ALA A 86 -8.36 -1.58 -10.77
C ALA A 86 -8.66 -0.27 -11.53
N THR A 87 -8.01 0.85 -11.15
CA THR A 87 -8.16 2.15 -11.81
C THR A 87 -6.86 2.56 -12.53
N LYS A 88 -6.66 3.87 -12.78
CA LYS A 88 -5.40 4.37 -13.35
C LYS A 88 -4.36 4.54 -12.24
N VAL A 89 -3.46 3.56 -12.11
CA VAL A 89 -2.38 3.52 -11.13
C VAL A 89 -1.14 4.27 -11.62
N LYS A 90 -0.46 4.96 -10.70
CA LYS A 90 0.83 5.62 -10.93
C LYS A 90 1.95 4.92 -10.17
N ALA A 91 3.20 5.23 -10.50
CA ALA A 91 4.36 4.72 -9.76
C ALA A 91 4.27 5.04 -8.25
N ASP A 92 3.86 6.27 -7.91
CA ASP A 92 3.65 6.71 -6.51
C ASP A 92 2.63 5.87 -5.74
N ASP A 93 1.58 5.38 -6.41
CA ASP A 93 0.58 4.53 -5.75
C ASP A 93 1.20 3.18 -5.34
N TRP A 94 2.02 2.59 -6.22
CA TRP A 94 2.79 1.39 -5.91
C TRP A 94 3.83 1.62 -4.83
N MET A 95 4.54 2.75 -4.86
CA MET A 95 5.46 3.14 -3.78
C MET A 95 4.75 3.21 -2.44
N ARG A 96 3.58 3.87 -2.38
CA ARG A 96 2.80 3.99 -1.16
C ARG A 96 2.35 2.63 -0.63
N MET A 97 1.80 1.77 -1.49
CA MET A 97 1.43 0.41 -1.09
C MET A 97 2.65 -0.41 -0.64
N GLY A 98 3.80 -0.28 -1.32
CA GLY A 98 5.05 -0.91 -0.94
C GLY A 98 5.51 -0.52 0.47
N ARG A 99 5.45 0.77 0.80
CA ARG A 99 5.73 1.29 2.15
C ARG A 99 4.78 0.70 3.20
N VAL A 100 3.49 0.56 2.89
CA VAL A 100 2.56 -0.12 3.83
C VAL A 100 2.97 -1.56 4.09
N TYR A 101 3.33 -2.31 3.04
CA TYR A 101 3.78 -3.69 3.21
C TYR A 101 5.08 -3.78 4.02
N LEU A 102 6.01 -2.83 3.87
CA LEU A 102 7.20 -2.74 4.71
C LEU A 102 6.88 -2.48 6.18
N GLU A 103 5.96 -1.54 6.45
CA GLU A 103 5.49 -1.29 7.82
C GLU A 103 4.84 -2.53 8.44
N ALA A 104 4.18 -3.35 7.61
CA ALA A 104 3.64 -4.64 8.01
C ALA A 104 4.68 -5.78 8.10
N ASN A 105 5.96 -5.49 7.84
CA ASN A 105 7.06 -6.45 7.73
C ASN A 105 6.84 -7.55 6.67
N GLU A 106 6.15 -7.21 5.57
CA GLU A 106 5.85 -8.11 4.45
C GLU A 106 6.71 -7.75 3.24
N TRP A 107 8.00 -8.10 3.30
CA TRP A 107 8.97 -7.75 2.25
C TRP A 107 8.56 -8.25 0.86
N ASP A 108 8.08 -9.49 0.72
CA ASP A 108 7.74 -10.04 -0.60
C ASP A 108 6.68 -9.22 -1.33
N LYS A 109 5.68 -8.70 -0.59
CA LYS A 109 4.65 -7.82 -1.17
C LYS A 109 5.18 -6.42 -1.43
N ALA A 110 6.01 -5.89 -0.54
CA ALA A 110 6.67 -4.61 -0.74
C ALA A 110 7.53 -4.62 -2.01
N LYS A 111 8.37 -5.66 -2.17
CA LYS A 111 9.20 -5.90 -3.35
C LYS A 111 8.35 -5.93 -4.62
N ALA A 112 7.26 -6.72 -4.63
CA ALA A 112 6.37 -6.79 -5.79
C ALA A 112 5.71 -5.44 -6.14
N ALA A 113 5.40 -4.61 -5.13
CA ALA A 113 4.90 -3.26 -5.36
C ALA A 113 6.00 -2.34 -5.92
N PHE A 114 7.19 -2.37 -5.36
CA PHE A 114 8.34 -1.59 -5.86
C PHE A 114 8.73 -1.96 -7.28
N ASP A 115 8.71 -3.24 -7.64
CA ASP A 115 8.97 -3.69 -9.01
C ASP A 115 7.95 -3.10 -10.01
N LYS A 116 6.69 -2.98 -9.60
CA LYS A 116 5.66 -2.30 -10.40
C LYS A 116 5.86 -0.79 -10.46
N ALA A 117 6.31 -0.16 -9.38
CA ALA A 117 6.65 1.26 -9.37
C ALA A 117 7.78 1.56 -10.38
N LEU A 118 8.86 0.77 -10.31
CA LEU A 118 10.01 0.85 -11.23
C LEU A 118 9.63 0.59 -12.69
N ALA A 119 8.65 -0.28 -12.95
CA ALA A 119 8.18 -0.56 -14.29
C ALA A 119 7.33 0.58 -14.87
N LEU A 120 6.55 1.29 -14.04
CA LEU A 120 5.71 2.40 -14.47
C LEU A 120 6.51 3.69 -14.68
N ASP A 121 7.46 3.97 -13.81
CA ASP A 121 8.38 5.09 -13.96
C ASP A 121 9.83 4.64 -13.73
N PRO A 122 10.49 4.12 -14.78
CA PRO A 122 11.87 3.67 -14.67
C PRO A 122 12.87 4.82 -14.51
N LYS A 123 12.42 6.07 -14.57
CA LYS A 123 13.27 7.25 -14.51
C LYS A 123 13.03 8.09 -13.25
N ASP A 124 12.00 7.83 -12.45
CA ASP A 124 11.83 8.55 -11.18
C ASP A 124 12.97 8.22 -10.21
N GLU A 125 13.97 9.10 -10.16
CA GLU A 125 15.22 8.83 -9.46
C GLU A 125 15.06 8.90 -7.93
N GLY A 126 14.03 9.60 -7.44
CA GLY A 126 13.69 9.62 -6.01
C GLY A 126 13.29 8.24 -5.53
N ASN A 127 12.43 7.58 -6.29
CA ASN A 127 12.00 6.22 -6.02
C ASN A 127 13.16 5.21 -6.16
N LEU A 128 14.11 5.41 -7.08
CA LEU A 128 15.25 4.50 -7.27
C LEU A 128 16.08 4.32 -5.99
N THR A 129 16.45 5.40 -5.31
CA THR A 129 17.31 5.29 -4.11
C THR A 129 16.57 4.77 -2.90
N GLU A 130 15.30 5.14 -2.72
CA GLU A 130 14.50 4.60 -1.62
C GLU A 130 14.26 3.10 -1.82
N ILE A 131 13.85 2.68 -3.01
CA ILE A 131 13.66 1.26 -3.33
C ILE A 131 15.00 0.53 -3.16
N GLY A 132 16.09 1.06 -3.71
CA GLY A 132 17.43 0.48 -3.53
C GLY A 132 17.82 0.31 -2.07
N ALA A 133 17.54 1.30 -1.22
CA ALA A 133 17.78 1.20 0.21
C ALA A 133 17.00 0.05 0.85
N TRP A 134 15.72 -0.13 0.48
CA TRP A 134 14.92 -1.25 0.96
C TRP A 134 15.43 -2.61 0.47
N TYR A 135 15.88 -2.71 -0.77
CA TYR A 135 16.53 -3.91 -1.30
C TYR A 135 17.80 -4.27 -0.50
N ASN A 136 18.64 -3.28 -0.20
CA ASN A 136 19.87 -3.50 0.58
C ASN A 136 19.56 -3.95 2.02
N LEU A 137 18.58 -3.30 2.67
CA LEU A 137 18.13 -3.65 4.03
C LEU A 137 17.51 -5.06 4.10
N ASN A 138 17.05 -5.61 2.98
CA ASN A 138 16.52 -6.97 2.87
C ASN A 138 17.49 -7.94 2.16
N ALA A 139 18.80 -7.69 2.31
CA ALA A 139 19.89 -8.55 1.86
C ALA A 139 20.06 -8.74 0.34
N ASP A 140 19.36 -7.96 -0.49
CA ASP A 140 19.58 -7.90 -1.93
C ASP A 140 20.41 -6.66 -2.29
N ARG A 141 21.68 -6.75 -1.91
CA ARG A 141 22.67 -5.69 -2.12
C ARG A 141 22.95 -5.46 -3.60
N GLN A 142 22.92 -6.51 -4.42
CA GLN A 142 23.20 -6.39 -5.85
C GLN A 142 22.16 -5.49 -6.53
N THR A 143 20.87 -5.77 -6.34
CA THR A 143 19.80 -4.95 -6.92
C THR A 143 19.87 -3.51 -6.39
N ALA A 144 20.21 -3.32 -5.11
CA ALA A 144 20.39 -2.00 -4.53
C ALA A 144 21.49 -1.20 -5.22
N GLU A 145 22.68 -1.78 -5.42
CA GLU A 145 23.82 -1.12 -6.08
C GLU A 145 23.50 -0.74 -7.53
N GLU A 146 22.74 -1.56 -8.25
CA GLU A 146 22.25 -1.25 -9.60
C GLU A 146 21.30 -0.03 -9.60
N LEU A 147 20.36 0.03 -8.66
CA LEU A 147 19.42 1.15 -8.52
C LEU A 147 20.13 2.44 -8.10
N PHE A 148 21.06 2.37 -7.15
CA PHE A 148 21.89 3.50 -6.74
C PHE A 148 22.72 4.03 -7.92
N THR A 149 23.36 3.14 -8.68
CA THR A 149 24.16 3.51 -9.86
C THR A 149 23.31 4.29 -10.87
N ARG A 150 22.08 3.85 -11.11
CA ARG A 150 21.14 4.56 -12.00
C ARG A 150 20.76 5.93 -11.46
N ALA A 151 20.46 6.05 -10.17
CA ALA A 151 20.08 7.32 -9.55
C ALA A 151 21.23 8.34 -9.58
N PHE A 152 22.44 7.94 -9.18
CA PHE A 152 23.61 8.81 -9.13
C PHE A 152 24.15 9.18 -10.51
N LYS A 153 23.83 8.41 -11.56
CA LYS A 153 24.13 8.80 -12.94
C LYS A 153 23.37 10.06 -13.37
N THR A 154 22.17 10.28 -12.84
CA THR A 154 21.32 11.43 -13.21
C THR A 154 21.47 12.59 -12.23
N LYS A 155 21.48 12.31 -10.91
CA LYS A 155 21.61 13.33 -9.86
C LYS A 155 22.69 12.91 -8.85
N PRO A 156 23.98 13.15 -9.18
CA PRO A 156 25.09 12.75 -8.31
C PRO A 156 25.22 13.59 -7.03
N ASP A 157 24.59 14.77 -7.00
CA ASP A 157 24.66 15.79 -5.96
C ASP A 157 23.35 15.95 -5.17
N GLU A 158 22.48 14.94 -5.21
CA GLU A 158 21.25 14.91 -4.42
C GLU A 158 21.49 14.28 -3.03
N ILE A 159 21.31 15.08 -1.99
CA ILE A 159 21.61 14.69 -0.61
C ILE A 159 20.77 13.50 -0.15
N TRP A 160 19.49 13.47 -0.52
CA TRP A 160 18.60 12.38 -0.10
C TRP A 160 18.96 11.05 -0.75
N TYR A 161 19.47 11.07 -1.98
CA TYR A 161 19.92 9.86 -2.68
C TYR A 161 21.14 9.28 -1.97
N THR A 162 22.06 10.16 -1.59
CA THR A 162 23.27 9.83 -0.85
C THR A 162 22.94 9.26 0.54
N ILE A 163 22.04 9.90 1.29
CA ILE A 163 21.67 9.46 2.64
C ILE A 163 20.90 8.14 2.61
N ASN A 164 19.99 7.93 1.65
CA ASN A 164 19.27 6.66 1.53
C ASN A 164 20.22 5.49 1.27
N ALA A 165 21.15 5.66 0.31
CA ALA A 165 22.14 4.63 0.00
C ALA A 165 23.06 4.37 1.21
N ALA A 166 23.67 5.42 1.77
CA ALA A 166 24.58 5.29 2.91
C ALA A 166 23.90 4.69 4.14
N GLY A 167 22.70 5.16 4.48
CA GLY A 167 21.92 4.67 5.60
C GLY A 167 21.59 3.18 5.48
N SER A 168 21.26 2.72 4.28
CA SER A 168 20.90 1.31 4.06
C SER A 168 22.05 0.34 4.37
N TYR A 169 23.31 0.73 4.14
CA TYR A 169 24.48 -0.10 4.46
C TYR A 169 24.73 -0.25 5.97
N VAL A 170 24.14 0.63 6.79
CA VAL A 170 24.28 0.62 8.24
C VAL A 170 22.95 0.36 8.95
N GLY A 171 21.93 -0.13 8.23
CA GLY A 171 20.65 -0.52 8.81
C GLY A 171 19.66 0.62 9.06
N VAL A 172 19.93 1.83 8.56
CA VAL A 172 19.02 2.98 8.68
C VAL A 172 17.99 2.92 7.55
N LYS A 173 16.71 2.95 7.93
CA LYS A 173 15.57 2.96 7.00
C LYS A 173 15.44 4.34 6.33
N PRO A 174 15.14 4.41 5.03
CA PRO A 174 14.89 5.68 4.35
C PRO A 174 13.61 6.35 4.89
N GLN A 175 13.54 7.69 4.79
CA GLN A 175 12.44 8.51 5.30
C GLN A 175 11.28 8.66 4.29
#